data_AF-A0A8J5IX98-F1
#
_entry.id   AF-A0A8J5IX98-F1
#
_cell.length_a   1.000
_cell.length_b   1.000
_cell.length_c   1.000
_cell.angle_alpha   90.00
_cell.angle_beta   90.00
_cell.angle_gamma   90.00
#
_symmetry.space_group_name_H-M   'P 1'
#
loop_
_entity.id
_entity.type
_entity.pdbx_description
1 polymer ?
#
loop_
_entity_poly.entity_id
_entity_poly.type
_entity_poly.pdbx_seq_one_letter_code
_entity_poly.pdbx_strand_id
1 'polypeptide(L)'
;PIVKTTVAQRERSGEELDDAAFNGASFNDILEKIWERFSPHVKESTIKTDGVWSVEVPTVEKRSEVMQSKARRHFIGGNKSDIAWNRWPRSMLGETVTLLVCEYGLAITKGHDLETFTVDCIVPPDTDRAGATAENSLLQVVNQLRERWEETFQGEEIVWCMWANHLTCNLNRSTWGAAIAQPPPDHIACLLRASQSHLERHLEMINHSADLALNC
;
A
#
# COMPACT_ATOMS: atom_id res chain seq x y z
N PRO A 1 19.73 0.63 -12.09
CA PRO A 1 18.44 -0.12 -12.03
C PRO A 1 17.37 0.56 -12.88
N ILE A 2 16.25 -0.10 -13.23
CA ILE A 2 15.24 0.50 -14.11
C ILE A 2 13.84 0.37 -13.51
N VAL A 3 13.15 1.49 -13.32
CA VAL A 3 11.74 1.54 -12.89
C VAL A 3 10.83 1.53 -14.11
N LYS A 4 9.76 0.74 -14.04
CA LYS A 4 8.81 0.52 -15.13
C LYS A 4 7.37 0.60 -14.63
N THR A 5 6.50 1.23 -15.40
CA THR A 5 5.06 1.30 -15.14
C THR A 5 4.32 0.03 -15.58
N THR A 6 4.85 -0.66 -16.60
CA THR A 6 4.30 -1.94 -17.11
C THR A 6 5.43 -2.90 -17.48
N VAL A 7 5.18 -4.20 -17.45
CA VAL A 7 6.18 -5.21 -17.83
C VAL A 7 6.61 -5.05 -19.30
N ALA A 8 5.69 -4.71 -20.21
CA ALA A 8 5.99 -4.53 -21.62
C ALA A 8 6.71 -3.21 -21.98
N GLN A 9 6.81 -2.25 -21.05
CA GLN A 9 7.55 -1.01 -21.29
C GLN A 9 8.99 -1.32 -21.71
N ARG A 10 9.51 -0.57 -22.69
CA ARG A 10 10.90 -0.77 -23.12
C ARG A 10 11.83 -0.28 -22.02
N GLU A 11 12.92 -1.02 -21.77
CA GLU A 11 13.90 -0.67 -20.72
C GLU A 11 14.45 0.74 -20.90
N ARG A 12 14.75 1.16 -22.14
CA ARG A 12 15.21 2.52 -22.48
C ARG A 12 14.19 3.65 -22.24
N SER A 13 12.93 3.30 -21.98
CA SER A 13 11.85 4.25 -21.68
C SER A 13 11.42 4.18 -20.22
N GLY A 14 11.99 3.27 -19.43
CA GLY A 14 11.87 3.29 -17.98
C GLY A 14 12.80 4.33 -17.38
N GLU A 15 12.55 4.67 -16.13
CA GLU A 15 13.42 5.57 -15.36
C GLU A 15 14.67 4.80 -14.93
N GLU A 16 15.84 5.32 -15.28
CA GLU A 16 17.12 4.73 -14.89
C GLU A 16 17.57 5.33 -13.55
N LEU A 17 17.77 4.46 -12.57
CA LEU A 17 18.29 4.80 -11.25
C LEU A 17 19.78 4.49 -11.17
N ASP A 18 20.48 5.23 -10.31
CA ASP A 18 21.90 5.05 -10.01
C ASP A 18 22.25 3.58 -9.70
N ASP A 19 23.42 3.17 -10.19
CA ASP A 19 23.99 1.87 -9.89
C ASP A 19 24.28 1.74 -8.39
N ALA A 20 24.05 0.54 -7.87
CA ALA A 20 24.24 0.21 -6.46
C ALA A 20 24.93 -1.13 -6.30
N ALA A 21 25.86 -1.20 -5.35
CA ALA A 21 26.56 -2.43 -4.96
C ALA A 21 26.11 -2.85 -3.56
N PHE A 22 25.81 -4.15 -3.41
CA PHE A 22 25.32 -4.73 -2.17
C PHE A 22 26.21 -5.88 -1.71
N ASN A 23 26.34 -6.04 -0.40
CA ASN A 23 27.04 -7.15 0.24
C ASN A 23 26.21 -7.72 1.39
N GLY A 24 26.49 -8.94 1.82
CA GLY A 24 25.76 -9.61 2.91
C GLY A 24 26.43 -10.94 3.28
N ALA A 25 26.05 -11.51 4.43
CA ALA A 25 26.54 -12.81 4.86
C ALA A 25 25.84 -13.96 4.10
N SER A 26 24.60 -13.72 3.65
CA SER A 26 23.85 -14.60 2.76
C SER A 26 23.32 -13.83 1.53
N PHE A 27 22.83 -14.57 0.53
CA PHE A 27 22.12 -13.94 -0.60
C PHE A 27 20.80 -13.31 -0.15
N ASN A 28 20.11 -13.88 0.85
CA ASN A 28 18.88 -13.29 1.38
C ASN A 28 19.14 -11.92 2.03
N ASP A 29 20.24 -11.76 2.78
CA ASP A 29 20.63 -10.45 3.32
C ASP A 29 20.85 -9.41 2.21
N ILE A 30 21.46 -9.83 1.09
CA ILE A 30 21.66 -8.95 -0.06
C ILE A 30 20.32 -8.54 -0.66
N LEU A 31 19.37 -9.47 -0.75
CA LEU A 31 18.05 -9.19 -1.30
C LEU A 31 17.20 -8.30 -0.40
N GLU A 32 17.32 -8.43 0.93
CA GLU A 32 16.71 -7.51 1.88
C GLU A 32 17.24 -6.09 1.68
N LYS A 33 18.55 -5.92 1.53
CA LYS A 33 19.15 -4.60 1.24
C LYS A 33 18.73 -4.04 -0.12
N ILE A 34 18.59 -4.89 -1.14
CA ILE A 34 18.03 -4.50 -2.44
C ILE A 34 16.59 -4.04 -2.26
N TRP A 35 15.79 -4.78 -1.50
CA TRP A 35 14.41 -4.43 -1.21
C TRP A 35 14.30 -3.09 -0.51
N GLU A 36 15.03 -2.87 0.58
CA GLU A 36 15.05 -1.60 1.31
C GLU A 36 15.43 -0.41 0.41
N ARG A 37 16.37 -0.60 -0.51
CA ARG A 37 16.82 0.46 -1.41
C ARG A 37 15.79 0.82 -2.47
N PHE A 38 15.06 -0.16 -3.01
CA PHE A 38 14.24 0.04 -4.20
C PHE A 38 12.73 -0.08 -3.96
N SER A 39 12.28 -0.59 -2.81
CA SER A 39 10.86 -0.63 -2.46
C SER A 39 10.16 0.74 -2.47
N PRO A 40 10.81 1.88 -2.19
CA PRO A 40 10.16 3.19 -2.33
C PRO A 40 9.73 3.54 -3.76
N HIS A 41 10.24 2.83 -4.78
CA HIS A 41 9.85 3.00 -6.19
C HIS A 41 8.72 2.05 -6.60
N VAL A 42 8.30 1.14 -5.72
CA VAL A 42 7.09 0.35 -5.88
C VAL A 42 5.96 1.15 -5.26
N LYS A 43 4.96 1.50 -6.06
CA LYS A 43 3.79 2.23 -5.59
C LYS A 43 2.84 1.28 -4.87
N GLU A 44 2.44 0.20 -5.55
CA GLU A 44 1.55 -0.83 -5.01
C GLU A 44 1.81 -2.18 -5.67
N SER A 45 1.44 -3.28 -5.01
CA SER A 45 1.42 -4.60 -5.65
C SER A 45 0.02 -4.87 -6.17
N THR A 46 -0.13 -5.10 -7.47
CA THR A 46 -1.44 -5.40 -8.06
C THR A 46 -1.73 -6.89 -8.05
N ILE A 47 -2.95 -7.22 -7.65
CA ILE A 47 -3.50 -8.57 -7.72
C ILE A 47 -4.72 -8.53 -8.64
N LYS A 48 -4.84 -9.55 -9.48
CA LYS A 48 -6.07 -9.80 -10.23
C LYS A 48 -6.66 -11.14 -9.80
N THR A 49 -7.80 -11.07 -9.12
CA THR A 49 -8.55 -12.27 -8.69
C THR A 49 -9.92 -12.23 -9.35
N ASP A 50 -10.29 -13.31 -10.05
CA ASP A 50 -11.58 -13.43 -10.76
C ASP A 50 -11.91 -12.25 -11.69
N GLY A 51 -10.88 -11.66 -12.31
CA GLY A 51 -11.03 -10.55 -13.24
C GLY A 51 -11.09 -9.17 -12.59
N VAL A 52 -11.16 -9.10 -11.26
CA VAL A 52 -11.21 -7.84 -10.49
C VAL A 52 -9.79 -7.46 -10.06
N TRP A 53 -9.45 -6.19 -10.24
CA TRP A 53 -8.20 -5.63 -9.77
C TRP A 53 -8.29 -5.23 -8.29
N SER A 54 -7.22 -5.50 -7.56
CA SER A 54 -7.03 -5.05 -6.17
C SER A 54 -5.58 -4.69 -5.92
N VAL A 55 -5.34 -4.01 -4.80
CA VAL A 55 -4.02 -3.54 -4.39
C VAL A 55 -3.62 -4.21 -3.08
N GLU A 56 -2.34 -4.50 -2.96
CA GLU A 56 -1.73 -5.01 -1.75
C GLU A 56 -0.44 -4.24 -1.45
N VAL A 57 -0.13 -4.09 -0.16
CA VAL A 57 1.15 -3.55 0.28
C VAL A 57 2.25 -4.54 -0.11
N PRO A 58 3.23 -4.13 -0.92
CA PRO A 58 4.35 -4.99 -1.27
C PRO A 58 5.16 -5.36 -0.02
N THR A 59 5.42 -6.64 0.20
CA THR A 59 6.33 -7.12 1.26
C THR A 59 7.61 -7.69 0.65
N VAL A 60 8.66 -7.79 1.46
CA VAL A 60 9.95 -8.38 1.02
C VAL A 60 9.80 -9.83 0.53
N GLU A 61 8.85 -10.58 1.10
CA GLU A 61 8.53 -11.95 0.71
C GLU A 61 7.93 -12.00 -0.71
N LYS A 62 7.11 -11.00 -1.05
CA LYS A 62 6.49 -10.85 -2.38
C LYS A 62 7.34 -10.02 -3.35
N ARG A 63 8.61 -9.75 -3.04
CA ARG A 63 9.48 -8.94 -3.91
C ARG A 63 9.54 -9.44 -5.35
N SER A 64 9.44 -10.75 -5.59
CA SER A 64 9.48 -11.33 -6.94
C SER A 64 8.24 -11.02 -7.78
N GLU A 65 7.16 -10.54 -7.15
CA GLU A 65 5.95 -10.09 -7.82
C GLU A 65 6.05 -8.63 -8.29
N VAL A 66 7.07 -7.89 -7.85
CA VAL A 66 7.27 -6.47 -8.17
C VAL A 66 8.66 -6.15 -8.72
N MET A 67 9.65 -7.01 -8.49
CA MET A 67 11.03 -6.84 -8.94
C MET A 67 11.52 -8.07 -9.71
N GLN A 68 12.25 -7.84 -10.81
CA GLN A 68 12.90 -8.89 -11.58
C GLN A 68 14.36 -8.56 -11.82
N SER A 69 15.23 -9.54 -11.61
CA SER A 69 16.64 -9.42 -11.99
C SER A 69 16.86 -10.00 -13.38
N LYS A 70 17.70 -9.36 -14.18
CA LYS A 70 18.06 -9.77 -15.54
C LYS A 70 19.59 -9.78 -15.68
N ALA A 71 20.14 -10.84 -16.23
CA ALA A 71 21.55 -10.95 -16.58
C ALA A 71 21.68 -11.58 -17.96
N ARG A 72 22.63 -11.11 -18.79
CA ARG A 72 22.88 -11.66 -20.14
C ARG A 72 21.61 -11.82 -21.00
N ARG A 73 20.69 -10.85 -20.91
CA ARG A 73 19.36 -10.85 -21.57
C ARG A 73 18.35 -11.87 -21.04
N HIS A 74 18.64 -12.59 -19.97
CA HIS A 74 17.76 -13.58 -19.37
C HIS A 74 17.26 -13.12 -18.01
N PHE A 75 15.97 -13.31 -17.78
CA PHE A 75 15.38 -13.11 -16.45
C PHE A 75 15.85 -14.21 -15.51
N ILE A 76 16.17 -13.80 -14.30
CA ILE A 76 16.61 -14.69 -13.25
C ILE A 76 15.36 -15.09 -12.46
N GLY A 77 15.00 -16.38 -12.53
CA GLY A 77 13.87 -16.91 -11.77
C GLY A 77 14.04 -16.68 -10.27
N GLY A 78 12.97 -16.22 -9.62
CA GLY A 78 12.93 -15.92 -8.18
C GLY A 78 12.88 -17.16 -7.28
N ASN A 79 12.49 -18.32 -7.83
CA ASN A 79 12.18 -19.56 -7.10
C ASN A 79 13.38 -20.50 -6.91
N LYS A 80 14.60 -19.97 -6.72
CA LYS A 80 15.77 -20.80 -6.45
C LYS A 80 15.85 -21.17 -4.97
N SER A 81 16.38 -22.36 -4.68
CA SER A 81 16.74 -22.74 -3.31
C SER A 81 17.89 -21.87 -2.78
N ASP A 82 18.02 -21.75 -1.46
CA ASP A 82 19.11 -20.98 -0.83
C ASP A 82 20.49 -21.44 -1.30
N ILE A 83 20.68 -22.75 -1.49
CA ILE A 83 21.93 -23.31 -2.01
C ILE A 83 22.22 -22.79 -3.42
N ALA A 84 21.20 -22.76 -4.30
CA ALA A 84 21.35 -22.25 -5.66
C ALA A 84 21.59 -20.74 -5.65
N TRP A 85 20.94 -19.99 -4.75
CA TRP A 85 21.17 -18.57 -4.55
C TRP A 85 22.57 -18.25 -4.05
N ASN A 86 23.10 -19.00 -3.09
CA ASN A 86 24.45 -18.78 -2.55
C ASN A 86 25.57 -19.11 -3.56
N ARG A 87 25.32 -20.02 -4.52
CA ARG A 87 26.26 -20.30 -5.61
C ARG A 87 26.18 -19.27 -6.75
N TRP A 88 25.03 -18.65 -6.91
CA TRP A 88 24.74 -17.81 -8.07
C TRP A 88 25.66 -16.59 -8.23
N PRO A 89 26.03 -15.84 -7.18
CA PRO A 89 27.00 -14.74 -7.30
C PRO A 89 28.32 -15.15 -7.96
N ARG A 90 28.82 -16.35 -7.65
CA ARG A 90 30.06 -16.86 -8.26
C ARG A 90 29.90 -17.13 -9.76
N SER A 91 28.71 -17.55 -10.19
CA SER A 91 28.41 -17.78 -11.62
C SER A 91 28.24 -16.47 -12.41
N MET A 92 28.04 -15.36 -11.71
CA MET A 92 27.84 -14.02 -12.28
C MET A 92 29.04 -13.09 -12.02
N LEU A 93 30.21 -13.65 -11.67
CA LEU A 93 31.40 -12.85 -11.42
C LEU A 93 31.77 -12.06 -12.68
N GLY A 94 31.87 -10.73 -12.56
CA GLY A 94 32.17 -9.82 -13.67
C GLY A 94 30.98 -9.49 -14.58
N GLU A 95 29.79 -10.02 -14.29
CA GLU A 95 28.57 -9.70 -15.03
C GLU A 95 27.78 -8.58 -14.36
N THR A 96 27.21 -7.70 -15.19
CA THR A 96 26.25 -6.70 -14.72
C THR A 96 24.86 -7.33 -14.66
N VAL A 97 24.22 -7.20 -13.50
CA VAL A 97 22.84 -7.61 -13.29
C VAL A 97 21.97 -6.37 -13.30
N THR A 98 20.98 -6.33 -14.19
CA THR A 98 19.99 -5.25 -14.24
C THR A 98 18.81 -5.63 -13.37
N LEU A 99 18.49 -4.80 -12.38
CA LEU A 99 17.24 -4.90 -11.63
C LEU A 99 16.15 -4.07 -12.34
N LEU A 100 15.02 -4.71 -12.61
CA LEU A 100 13.79 -4.07 -13.05
C LEU A 100 12.83 -3.98 -11.85
N VAL A 101 12.32 -2.78 -11.59
CA VAL A 101 11.31 -2.50 -10.55
C VAL A 101 10.02 -2.12 -11.26
N CYS A 102 8.94 -2.84 -11.02
CA CYS A 102 7.63 -2.56 -11.61
C CYS A 102 6.76 -1.83 -10.58
N GLU A 103 6.37 -0.58 -10.88
CA GLU A 103 5.68 0.31 -9.95
C GLU A 103 4.39 -0.30 -9.37
N TYR A 104 3.65 -1.02 -10.21
CA TYR A 104 2.38 -1.66 -9.88
C TYR A 104 2.49 -3.19 -9.86
N GLY A 105 3.72 -3.72 -9.81
CA GLY A 105 3.96 -5.15 -9.91
C GLY A 105 3.84 -5.75 -11.30
N LEU A 106 4.04 -7.06 -11.36
CA LEU A 106 4.20 -7.82 -12.61
C LEU A 106 2.88 -8.22 -13.27
N ALA A 107 1.75 -8.09 -12.56
CA ALA A 107 0.43 -8.36 -13.13
C ALA A 107 0.01 -7.31 -14.17
N ILE A 108 0.56 -6.09 -14.10
CA ILE A 108 0.36 -5.05 -15.11
C ILE A 108 1.30 -5.29 -16.30
N THR A 109 0.83 -6.09 -17.25
CA THR A 109 1.69 -6.53 -18.37
C THR A 109 1.79 -5.47 -19.47
N LYS A 110 0.67 -4.80 -19.80
CA LYS A 110 0.56 -3.86 -20.92
C LYS A 110 -0.14 -2.57 -20.49
N GLY A 111 -0.09 -1.57 -21.37
CA GLY A 111 -0.77 -0.28 -21.15
C GLY A 111 -2.26 -0.42 -20.86
N HIS A 112 -2.96 -1.32 -21.55
CA HIS A 112 -4.39 -1.56 -21.30
C HIS A 112 -4.69 -2.11 -19.89
N ASP A 113 -3.82 -3.00 -19.36
CA ASP A 113 -3.96 -3.49 -17.99
C ASP A 113 -3.79 -2.32 -17.01
N LEU A 114 -2.81 -1.44 -17.26
CA LEU A 114 -2.57 -0.26 -16.45
C LEU A 114 -3.76 0.70 -16.48
N GLU A 115 -4.35 0.95 -17.65
CA GLU A 115 -5.52 1.82 -17.81
C GLU A 115 -6.72 1.27 -17.01
N THR A 116 -7.04 -0.01 -17.17
CA THR A 116 -8.15 -0.64 -16.44
C THR A 116 -7.91 -0.65 -14.94
N PHE A 117 -6.69 -1.03 -14.51
CA PHE A 117 -6.29 -0.97 -13.10
C PHE A 117 -6.40 0.45 -12.52
N THR A 118 -5.96 1.46 -13.26
CA THR A 118 -5.99 2.86 -12.81
C THR A 118 -7.41 3.33 -12.57
N VAL A 119 -8.33 2.99 -13.48
CA VAL A 119 -9.76 3.33 -13.33
C VAL A 119 -10.41 2.57 -12.16
N ASP A 120 -10.07 1.29 -12.01
CA ASP A 120 -10.72 0.43 -11.01
C ASP A 120 -10.20 0.70 -9.59
N CYS A 121 -8.90 0.98 -9.44
CA CYS A 121 -8.23 0.98 -8.14
C CYS A 121 -7.65 2.33 -7.71
N ILE A 122 -7.22 3.17 -8.65
CA ILE A 122 -6.46 4.39 -8.31
C ILE A 122 -7.37 5.61 -8.31
N VAL A 123 -8.08 5.83 -9.41
CA VAL A 123 -8.87 7.05 -9.64
C VAL A 123 -10.17 6.99 -8.83
N PRO A 124 -10.59 8.10 -8.18
CA PRO A 124 -11.89 8.22 -7.54
C PRO A 124 -13.06 7.89 -8.50
N PRO A 125 -14.20 7.37 -7.99
CA PRO A 125 -15.34 7.00 -8.83
C PRO A 125 -15.87 8.16 -9.67
N ASP A 126 -15.98 9.33 -9.04
CA ASP A 126 -16.38 10.58 -9.68
C ASP A 126 -15.29 11.63 -9.45
N THR A 127 -14.91 12.31 -10.53
CA THR A 127 -13.96 13.43 -10.48
C THR A 127 -14.60 14.70 -11.05
N ASP A 128 -14.19 15.84 -10.50
CA ASP A 128 -14.62 17.14 -11.02
C ASP A 128 -13.88 17.50 -12.32
N ARG A 129 -14.15 18.69 -12.87
CA ARG A 129 -13.51 19.14 -14.13
C ARG A 129 -11.99 19.31 -14.03
N ALA A 130 -11.43 19.39 -12.82
CA ALA A 130 -10.00 19.50 -12.56
C ALA A 130 -9.35 18.13 -12.25
N GLY A 131 -10.14 17.05 -12.19
CA GLY A 131 -9.66 15.71 -11.88
C GLY A 131 -9.55 15.41 -10.39
N ALA A 132 -10.05 16.28 -9.51
CA ALA A 132 -10.12 16.02 -8.07
C ALA A 132 -11.35 15.17 -7.74
N THR A 133 -11.34 14.46 -6.60
CA THR A 133 -12.51 13.71 -6.11
C THR A 133 -13.73 14.63 -6.06
N ALA A 134 -14.79 14.25 -6.77
CA ALA A 134 -16.02 15.02 -6.78
C ALA A 134 -16.70 15.02 -5.40
N GLU A 135 -17.46 16.08 -5.11
CA GLU A 135 -18.12 16.30 -3.82
C GLU A 135 -19.03 15.12 -3.41
N ASN A 136 -19.71 14.49 -4.38
CA ASN A 136 -20.55 13.32 -4.12
C ASN A 136 -19.76 12.11 -3.60
N SER A 137 -18.57 11.84 -4.15
CA SER A 137 -17.67 10.78 -3.70
C SER A 137 -17.09 11.11 -2.32
N LEU A 138 -16.76 12.38 -2.07
CA LEU A 138 -16.32 12.84 -0.74
C LEU A 138 -17.41 12.60 0.32
N LEU A 139 -18.65 12.99 0.04
CA LEU A 139 -19.79 12.81 0.94
C LEU A 139 -20.10 11.33 1.19
N GLN A 140 -19.91 10.45 0.20
CA GLN A 140 -20.02 9.01 0.41
C GLN A 140 -18.99 8.50 1.43
N VAL A 141 -17.74 8.97 1.35
CA VAL A 141 -16.69 8.61 2.33
C VAL A 141 -17.01 9.19 3.70
N VAL A 142 -17.52 10.42 3.78
CA VAL A 142 -18.00 11.01 5.05
C VAL A 142 -19.07 10.14 5.69
N ASN A 143 -20.06 9.68 4.92
CA ASN A 143 -21.12 8.83 5.43
C ASN A 143 -20.58 7.48 5.95
N GLN A 144 -19.65 6.86 5.25
CA GLN A 144 -19.01 5.61 5.68
C GLN A 144 -18.16 5.80 6.95
N LEU A 145 -17.42 6.90 7.05
CA LEU A 145 -16.67 7.23 8.26
C LEU A 145 -17.60 7.40 9.47
N ARG A 146 -18.71 8.11 9.28
CA ARG A 146 -19.70 8.31 10.34
C ARG A 146 -20.36 7.00 10.76
N GLU A 147 -20.83 6.21 9.80
CA GLU A 147 -21.39 4.88 10.06
C GLU A 147 -20.41 4.01 10.88
N ARG A 148 -19.11 4.08 10.56
CA ARG A 148 -18.09 3.30 11.26
C ARG A 148 -17.73 3.83 12.65
N TRP A 149 -17.74 5.15 12.85
CA TRP A 149 -17.04 5.78 13.97
C TRP A 149 -17.89 6.74 14.82
N GLU A 150 -19.11 7.10 14.43
CA GLU A 150 -19.91 8.09 15.17
C GLU A 150 -20.29 7.63 16.59
N GLU A 151 -20.31 6.31 16.83
CA GLU A 151 -20.47 5.77 18.18
C GLU A 151 -19.22 5.95 19.06
N THR A 152 -18.04 6.11 18.47
CA THR A 152 -16.76 6.23 19.19
C THR A 152 -16.33 7.69 19.30
N PHE A 153 -16.52 8.47 18.24
CA PHE A 153 -16.07 9.84 18.12
C PHE A 153 -17.22 10.80 17.83
N GLN A 154 -17.22 11.94 18.50
CA GLN A 154 -18.07 13.09 18.22
C GLN A 154 -17.23 14.20 17.58
N GLY A 155 -17.74 14.80 16.53
CA GLY A 155 -17.08 15.90 15.82
C GLY A 155 -18.06 16.70 14.99
N GLU A 156 -17.70 17.96 14.71
CA GLU A 156 -18.43 18.79 13.75
C GLU A 156 -18.35 18.19 12.34
N GLU A 157 -19.35 18.49 11.49
CA GLU A 157 -19.41 18.01 10.10
C GLU A 157 -18.12 18.29 9.33
N ILE A 158 -17.52 19.47 9.55
CA ILE A 158 -16.27 19.85 8.89
C ILE A 158 -15.10 18.92 9.24
N VAL A 159 -15.05 18.36 10.45
CA VAL A 159 -13.98 17.44 10.87
C VAL A 159 -14.10 16.10 10.14
N TRP A 160 -15.32 15.62 9.95
CA TRP A 160 -15.58 14.42 9.13
C TRP A 160 -15.20 14.65 7.66
N CYS A 161 -15.53 15.81 7.11
CA CYS A 161 -15.11 16.20 5.76
C CYS A 161 -13.59 16.29 5.64
N MET A 162 -12.89 16.83 6.65
CA MET A 162 -11.41 16.87 6.67
C MET A 162 -10.81 15.46 6.66
N TRP A 163 -11.37 14.53 7.43
CA TRP A 163 -10.93 13.13 7.42
C TRP A 163 -11.19 12.47 6.07
N ALA A 164 -12.40 12.60 5.53
CA ALA A 164 -12.73 12.07 4.21
C ALA A 164 -11.78 12.63 3.14
N ASN A 165 -11.52 13.95 3.17
CA ASN A 165 -10.61 14.60 2.23
C ASN A 165 -9.16 14.12 2.39
N HIS A 166 -8.72 13.85 3.62
CA HIS A 166 -7.42 13.23 3.85
C HIS A 166 -7.32 11.87 3.15
N LEU A 167 -8.36 11.03 3.22
CA LEU A 167 -8.38 9.74 2.53
C LEU A 167 -8.42 9.91 1.01
N THR A 168 -9.35 10.71 0.50
CA THR A 168 -9.62 10.79 -0.94
C THR A 168 -8.56 11.55 -1.73
N CYS A 169 -7.77 12.42 -1.09
CA CYS A 169 -6.68 13.14 -1.75
C CYS A 169 -5.33 12.45 -1.62
N ASN A 170 -5.11 11.63 -0.60
CA ASN A 170 -3.78 11.06 -0.32
C ASN A 170 -3.70 9.55 -0.53
N LEU A 171 -4.83 8.85 -0.67
CA LEU A 171 -4.87 7.40 -0.80
C LEU A 171 -5.58 6.96 -2.08
N ASN A 172 -5.18 5.80 -2.59
CA ASN A 172 -5.82 5.17 -3.74
C ASN A 172 -7.23 4.69 -3.39
N ARG A 173 -8.16 4.82 -4.33
CA ARG A 173 -9.57 4.46 -4.15
C ARG A 173 -9.76 3.06 -3.55
N SER A 174 -9.03 2.06 -4.05
CA SER A 174 -9.10 0.67 -3.58
C SER A 174 -8.74 0.51 -2.10
N THR A 175 -7.98 1.44 -1.52
CA THR A 175 -7.55 1.39 -0.12
C THR A 175 -8.50 2.13 0.84
N TRP A 176 -9.45 2.91 0.33
CA TRP A 176 -10.33 3.75 1.17
C TRP A 176 -11.10 2.92 2.20
N GLY A 177 -11.67 1.77 1.81
CA GLY A 177 -12.41 0.92 2.74
C GLY A 177 -11.55 0.41 3.91
N ALA A 178 -10.31 -0.01 3.62
CA ALA A 178 -9.37 -0.44 4.65
C ALA A 178 -8.96 0.73 5.56
N ALA A 179 -8.74 1.92 4.98
CA ALA A 179 -8.37 3.12 5.73
C ALA A 179 -9.52 3.66 6.60
N ILE A 180 -10.78 3.58 6.13
CA ILE A 180 -11.99 3.89 6.91
C ILE A 180 -12.08 2.98 8.13
N ALA A 181 -11.62 1.73 8.05
CA ALA A 181 -11.62 0.80 9.18
C ALA A 181 -10.55 1.13 10.25
N GLN A 182 -9.59 2.01 9.96
CA GLN A 182 -8.55 2.46 10.87
C GLN A 182 -8.99 3.71 11.65
N PRO A 183 -8.45 3.93 12.88
CA PRO A 183 -8.71 5.14 13.64
C PRO A 183 -8.24 6.40 12.89
N PRO A 184 -8.76 7.59 13.27
CA PRO A 184 -8.40 8.84 12.61
C PRO A 184 -6.90 9.14 12.71
N PRO A 185 -6.28 9.73 11.69
CA PRO A 185 -4.91 10.25 11.78
C PRO A 185 -4.78 11.28 12.90
N ASP A 186 -3.58 11.40 13.50
CA ASP A 186 -3.35 12.26 14.69
C ASP A 186 -3.87 13.69 14.55
N HIS A 187 -3.69 14.31 13.38
CA HIS A 187 -4.12 15.69 13.10
C HIS A 187 -5.65 15.86 12.97
N ILE A 188 -6.38 14.76 12.75
CA ILE A 188 -7.85 14.71 12.80
C ILE A 188 -8.32 14.29 14.19
N ALA A 189 -7.64 13.31 14.79
CA ALA A 189 -7.97 12.77 16.10
C ALA A 189 -8.02 13.87 17.18
N CYS A 190 -7.14 14.87 17.10
CA CYS A 190 -7.13 16.00 18.03
C CYS A 190 -8.34 16.94 17.93
N LEU A 191 -9.12 16.84 16.85
CA LEU A 191 -10.35 17.61 16.61
C LEU A 191 -11.62 16.84 16.98
N LEU A 192 -11.50 15.53 17.24
CA LEU A 192 -12.59 14.66 17.65
C LEU A 192 -12.64 14.53 19.17
N ARG A 193 -13.85 14.43 19.71
CA ARG A 193 -14.09 14.13 21.13
C ARG A 193 -14.54 12.68 21.26
N ALA A 194 -14.21 12.01 22.37
CA ALA A 194 -14.80 10.71 22.67
C ALA A 194 -16.32 10.86 22.87
N SER A 195 -17.09 9.90 22.39
CA SER A 195 -18.54 9.90 22.59
C SER A 195 -18.91 9.76 24.08
N GLN A 196 -19.97 10.46 24.49
CA GLN A 196 -20.49 10.37 25.86
C GLN A 196 -20.95 8.94 26.21
N SER A 197 -21.47 8.18 25.24
CA SER A 197 -21.88 6.79 25.41
C SER A 197 -20.71 5.86 25.75
N HIS A 198 -19.52 6.07 25.19
CA HIS A 198 -18.33 5.32 25.57
C HIS A 198 -17.89 5.65 27.01
N LEU A 199 -17.99 6.92 27.39
CA LEU A 199 -17.66 7.39 28.73
C LEU A 199 -18.66 6.86 29.78
N GLU A 200 -19.95 6.87 29.47
CA GLU A 200 -21.03 6.29 30.29
C GLU A 200 -20.83 4.78 30.47
N ARG A 201 -20.55 4.04 29.40
CA ARG A 201 -20.31 2.59 29.45
C ARG A 201 -19.07 2.24 30.28
N HIS A 202 -18.04 3.08 30.24
CA HIS A 202 -16.85 2.93 31.08
C HIS A 202 -17.16 3.21 32.56
N LEU A 203 -17.93 4.26 32.85
CA LEU A 203 -18.38 4.59 34.20
C LEU A 203 -19.31 3.52 34.78
N GLU A 204 -20.21 2.94 33.99
CA GLU A 204 -21.05 1.80 34.38
C GLU A 204 -20.22 0.57 34.73
N MET A 205 -19.17 0.29 33.95
CA MET A 205 -18.26 -0.83 34.21
C MET A 205 -17.48 -0.63 35.53
N ILE A 206 -17.02 0.59 35.80
CA ILE A 206 -16.35 0.95 37.05
C ILE A 206 -17.31 0.84 38.24
N ASN A 207 -18.53 1.38 38.10
CA ASN A 207 -19.55 1.29 39.16
C ASN A 207 -19.92 -0.18 39.45
N HIS A 208 -20.10 -0.99 38.41
CA HIS A 208 -20.39 -2.42 38.59
C HIS A 208 -19.23 -3.16 39.27
N SER A 209 -17.99 -2.85 38.92
CA SER A 209 -16.81 -3.40 39.58
C SER A 209 -16.69 -2.96 41.04
N ALA A 210 -17.02 -1.70 41.35
CA ALA A 210 -17.01 -1.18 42.71
C ALA A 210 -18.09 -1.84 43.57
N ASP A 211 -19.30 -2.03 43.03
CA ASP A 211 -20.39 -2.74 43.71
C ASP A 211 -20.05 -4.21 44.00
N LEU A 212 -19.38 -4.90 43.08
CA LEU A 212 -18.92 -6.28 43.32
C LEU A 212 -17.85 -6.35 44.42
N ALA A 213 -16.95 -5.36 44.49
CA ALA A 213 -15.90 -5.29 45.49
C ALA A 213 -16.41 -4.91 46.90
N LEU A 214 -17.51 -4.16 46.99
CA LEU A 214 -18.13 -3.74 48.25
C LEU A 214 -19.10 -4.77 48.83
N ASN A 215 -19.54 -5.74 48.03
CA ASN A 215 -20.45 -6.83 48.43
C ASN A 215 -19.73 -8.17 48.74
N CYS A 216 -18.40 -8.14 48.88
CA CYS A 216 -17.57 -9.24 49.39
C CYS A 216 -17.15 -8.98 50.84
#